data_AF-A0A3D2F9U2-F1
#
_entry.id   AF-A0A3D2F9U2-F1
#
_cell.length_a   1.000
_cell.length_b   1.000
_cell.length_c   1.000
_cell.angle_alpha   90.00
_cell.angle_beta   90.00
_cell.angle_gamma   90.00
#
_symmetry.space_group_name_H-M   'P 1'
#
loop_
_entity.id
_entity.type
_entity.pdbx_description
1 polymer ?
#
loop_
_entity_poly.entity_id
_entity_poly.type
_entity_poly.pdbx_seq_one_letter_code
_entity_poly.pdbx_strand_id
1 'polypeptide(L)'
;SERRAPTAGRAADAEQMDKAEWTVFLDRIAQVAKMGAEEYGLTVGIHAHAAGFMDFEPELIRLLDEVDENHLKICFDTGHHSYAGFDPISFMERYISRISYMHFKDIDPVVKADVLAKGTGFYDACGQGIFSNLGDGDVNFPRVREILIENGFEGWC
;
A
#
# COMPACT_ATOMS: atom_id res chain seq x y z
N SER A 1 -11.07 6.61 -2.79
CA SER A 1 -11.82 7.78 -2.28
C SER A 1 -11.99 8.78 -3.40
N GLU A 2 -13.16 9.41 -3.55
CA GLU A 2 -13.37 10.50 -4.52
C GLU A 2 -12.36 11.65 -4.32
N ARG A 3 -11.93 11.90 -3.07
CA ARG A 3 -10.94 12.93 -2.71
C ARG A 3 -9.51 12.62 -3.16
N ARG A 4 -9.17 11.34 -3.32
CA ARG A 4 -7.80 10.87 -3.54
C ARG A 4 -7.59 10.22 -4.91
N ALA A 5 -8.66 9.74 -5.54
CA ALA A 5 -8.59 9.16 -6.89
C ALA A 5 -8.03 10.11 -7.96
N PRO A 6 -8.35 11.43 -7.95
CA PRO A 6 -7.81 12.36 -8.93
C PRO A 6 -6.31 12.63 -8.80
N THR A 7 -5.65 12.22 -7.72
CA THR A 7 -4.25 12.55 -7.39
C THR A 7 -3.42 11.33 -7.00
N ALA A 8 -3.93 10.13 -7.24
CA ALA A 8 -3.23 8.89 -6.96
C ALA A 8 -1.90 8.82 -7.72
N GLY A 9 -0.83 8.43 -7.02
CA GLY A 9 0.55 8.45 -7.55
C GLY A 9 1.21 9.83 -7.58
N ARG A 10 0.52 10.90 -7.13
CA ARG A 10 1.04 12.28 -7.07
C ARG A 10 0.92 12.87 -5.67
N ALA A 11 1.86 12.52 -4.80
CA ALA A 11 1.84 12.90 -3.38
C ALA A 11 1.73 14.41 -3.14
N ALA A 12 2.40 15.23 -3.97
CA ALA A 12 2.39 16.68 -3.84
C ALA A 12 1.02 17.32 -4.11
N ASP A 13 0.17 16.65 -4.90
CA ASP A 13 -1.16 17.14 -5.26
C ASP A 13 -2.25 16.55 -4.36
N ALA A 14 -1.92 15.53 -3.58
CA ALA A 14 -2.90 14.74 -2.86
C ALA A 14 -3.42 15.44 -1.60
N GLU A 15 -4.76 15.51 -1.49
CA GLU A 15 -5.42 16.06 -0.31
C GLU A 15 -5.05 15.29 0.95
N GLN A 16 -4.59 15.98 1.99
CA GLN A 16 -4.23 15.37 3.27
C GLN A 16 -5.37 15.48 4.27
N MET A 17 -5.54 14.45 5.12
CA MET A 17 -6.45 14.57 6.26
C MET A 17 -5.95 15.66 7.20
N ASP A 18 -6.87 16.49 7.70
CA ASP A 18 -6.56 17.38 8.81
C ASP A 18 -6.38 16.57 10.11
N LYS A 19 -6.01 17.25 11.19
CA LYS A 19 -5.76 16.61 12.48
C LYS A 19 -7.01 15.91 13.04
N ALA A 20 -8.18 16.53 12.93
CA ALA A 20 -9.41 16.00 13.50
C ALA A 20 -9.88 14.77 12.70
N GLU A 21 -9.81 14.84 11.38
CA GLU A 21 -10.11 13.72 10.49
C GLU A 21 -9.14 12.56 10.71
N TRP A 22 -7.83 12.84 10.86
CA TRP A 22 -6.84 11.82 11.17
C TRP A 22 -7.15 11.08 12.46
N THR A 23 -7.45 11.81 13.55
CA THR A 23 -7.79 11.17 14.84
C THR A 23 -8.96 10.21 14.68
N VAL A 24 -10.04 10.64 14.01
CA VAL A 24 -11.21 9.78 13.80
C VAL A 24 -10.90 8.58 12.89
N PHE A 25 -10.07 8.77 11.86
CA PHE A 25 -9.65 7.69 10.97
C PHE A 25 -8.81 6.64 11.71
N LEU A 26 -7.78 7.10 12.44
CA LEU A 26 -6.91 6.27 13.27
C LEU A 26 -7.71 5.48 14.29
N ASP A 27 -8.56 6.14 15.07
CA ASP A 27 -9.33 5.50 16.15
C ASP A 27 -10.16 4.33 15.63
N ARG A 28 -10.78 4.49 14.46
CA ARG A 28 -11.57 3.44 13.81
C ARG A 28 -10.71 2.26 13.38
N ILE A 29 -9.56 2.51 12.74
CA ILE A 29 -8.64 1.46 12.33
C ILE A 29 -8.10 0.71 13.55
N ALA A 30 -7.63 1.43 14.57
CA ALA A 30 -7.10 0.85 15.80
C ALA A 30 -8.14 0.00 16.53
N GLN A 31 -9.39 0.48 16.61
CA GLN A 31 -10.48 -0.26 17.24
C GLN A 31 -10.79 -1.57 16.51
N VAL A 32 -10.93 -1.54 15.17
CA VAL A 32 -11.23 -2.74 14.38
C VAL A 32 -10.05 -3.71 14.38
N ALA A 33 -8.82 -3.21 14.28
CA ALA A 33 -7.61 -4.03 14.34
C ALA A 33 -7.50 -4.77 15.68
N LYS A 34 -7.68 -4.05 16.79
CA LYS A 34 -7.67 -4.62 18.14
C LYS A 34 -8.77 -5.67 18.32
N MET A 35 -10.00 -5.35 17.92
CA MET A 35 -11.12 -6.28 18.00
C MET A 35 -10.82 -7.56 17.20
N GLY A 36 -10.37 -7.43 15.95
CA GLY A 36 -10.01 -8.56 15.11
C GLY A 36 -8.93 -9.45 15.72
N ALA A 37 -7.87 -8.85 16.25
CA ALA A 37 -6.75 -9.55 16.84
C ALA A 37 -7.10 -10.23 18.19
N GLU A 38 -7.66 -9.48 19.13
CA GLU A 38 -7.88 -9.96 20.50
C GLU A 38 -9.15 -10.82 20.65
N GLU A 39 -10.26 -10.43 20.01
CA GLU A 39 -11.55 -11.10 20.21
C GLU A 39 -11.78 -12.25 19.23
N TYR A 40 -11.23 -12.14 18.01
CA TYR A 40 -11.47 -13.10 16.93
C TYR A 40 -10.23 -13.87 16.50
N GLY A 41 -9.04 -13.57 17.04
CA GLY A 41 -7.79 -14.25 16.68
C GLY A 41 -7.38 -14.07 15.21
N LEU A 42 -7.82 -12.97 14.57
CA LEU A 42 -7.51 -12.66 13.17
C LEU A 42 -6.19 -11.92 13.04
N THR A 43 -5.51 -12.11 11.92
CA THR A 43 -4.42 -11.23 11.50
C THR A 43 -5.00 -10.09 10.65
N VAL A 44 -5.11 -8.90 11.24
CA VAL A 44 -5.66 -7.73 10.54
C VAL A 44 -4.54 -7.01 9.79
N GLY A 45 -4.70 -6.85 8.47
CA GLY A 45 -3.74 -6.18 7.60
C GLY A 45 -4.31 -4.89 7.01
N ILE A 46 -3.59 -3.77 7.11
CA ILE A 46 -3.90 -2.57 6.32
C ILE A 46 -3.41 -2.77 4.87
N HIS A 47 -4.28 -2.54 3.90
CA HIS A 47 -3.94 -2.53 2.48
C HIS A 47 -3.75 -1.08 2.02
N ALA A 48 -2.49 -0.64 1.95
CA ALA A 48 -2.13 0.63 1.34
C ALA A 48 -2.49 0.58 -0.15
N HIS A 49 -3.26 1.54 -0.63
CA HIS A 49 -3.94 1.45 -1.91
C HIS A 49 -3.98 2.80 -2.59
N ALA A 50 -3.69 2.80 -3.89
CA ALA A 50 -3.82 3.96 -4.76
C ALA A 50 -5.22 4.58 -4.66
N ALA A 51 -5.34 5.91 -4.69
CA ALA A 51 -6.63 6.58 -4.46
C ALA A 51 -7.21 6.42 -3.04
N GLY A 52 -6.44 5.88 -2.10
CA GLY A 52 -6.73 5.89 -0.66
C GLY A 52 -6.06 7.05 0.06
N PHE A 53 -6.31 7.16 1.36
CA PHE A 53 -5.54 8.04 2.26
C PHE A 53 -4.30 7.35 2.84
N MET A 54 -4.10 6.07 2.52
CA MET A 54 -2.89 5.29 2.77
C MET A 54 -2.23 4.96 1.42
N ASP A 55 -2.08 5.97 0.56
CA ASP A 55 -1.50 5.78 -0.78
C ASP A 55 0.03 5.85 -0.68
N PHE A 56 0.53 6.81 0.10
CA PHE A 56 1.96 7.12 0.17
C PHE A 56 2.62 6.59 1.46
N GLU A 57 3.92 6.24 1.38
CA GLU A 57 4.68 5.70 2.52
C GLU A 57 4.54 6.53 3.81
N PRO A 58 4.67 7.88 3.81
CA PRO A 58 4.57 8.65 5.05
C PRO A 58 3.21 8.52 5.76
N GLU A 59 2.13 8.33 4.99
CA GLU A 59 0.78 8.15 5.53
C GLU A 59 0.65 6.76 6.18
N LEU A 60 1.13 5.72 5.48
CA LEU A 60 1.14 4.35 5.98
C LEU A 60 2.02 4.21 7.23
N ILE A 61 3.24 4.75 7.20
CA ILE A 61 4.20 4.68 8.31
C ILE A 61 3.61 5.35 9.55
N ARG A 62 3.01 6.54 9.39
CA ARG A 62 2.33 7.23 10.50
C ARG A 62 1.24 6.37 11.13
N LEU A 63 0.42 5.68 10.32
CA LEU A 63 -0.59 4.76 10.84
C LEU A 63 0.05 3.59 11.60
N LEU A 64 1.12 2.99 11.05
CA LEU A 64 1.80 1.83 11.65
C LEU A 64 2.56 2.17 12.93
N ASP A 65 2.98 3.42 13.10
CA ASP A 65 3.63 3.94 14.31
C ASP A 65 2.61 4.26 15.40
N GLU A 66 1.39 4.67 15.02
CA GLU A 66 0.32 5.06 15.95
C GLU A 66 -0.59 3.86 16.36
N VAL A 67 -0.50 2.71 15.67
CA VAL A 67 -1.27 1.48 15.99
C VAL A 67 -0.33 0.34 16.39
N ASP A 68 -0.64 -0.32 17.52
CA ASP A 68 0.12 -1.46 18.04
C ASP A 68 0.32 -2.55 16.96
N GLU A 69 1.58 -2.96 16.78
CA GLU A 69 1.99 -3.95 15.79
C GLU A 69 1.45 -5.36 16.03
N ASN A 70 0.99 -5.66 17.25
CA ASN A 70 0.30 -6.90 17.58
C ASN A 70 -1.14 -6.91 17.04
N HIS A 71 -1.72 -5.72 16.78
CA HIS A 71 -3.08 -5.58 16.26
C HIS A 71 -3.11 -5.33 14.75
N LEU A 72 -2.14 -4.58 14.22
CA LEU A 72 -2.14 -4.18 12.80
C LEU A 72 -0.85 -4.60 12.08
N LYS A 73 -1.04 -5.50 11.11
CA LYS A 73 -0.05 -5.93 10.12
C LYS A 73 -0.29 -5.22 8.78
N ILE A 74 0.49 -5.57 7.76
CA ILE A 74 0.43 -5.01 6.41
C ILE A 74 -0.04 -6.07 5.43
N CYS A 75 -1.07 -5.74 4.65
CA CYS A 75 -1.34 -6.37 3.35
C CYS A 75 -0.56 -5.58 2.31
N PHE A 76 0.63 -6.07 1.95
CA PHE A 76 1.56 -5.31 1.12
C PHE A 76 1.31 -5.59 -0.36
N ASP A 77 1.07 -4.53 -1.13
CA ASP A 77 0.79 -4.60 -2.56
C ASP A 77 1.90 -3.91 -3.33
N THR A 78 2.68 -4.71 -4.07
CA THR A 78 3.86 -4.21 -4.78
C THR A 78 3.51 -3.17 -5.84
N GLY A 79 2.35 -3.31 -6.47
CA GLY A 79 1.93 -2.46 -7.57
C GLY A 79 1.41 -1.12 -7.07
N HIS A 80 0.56 -1.12 -6.03
CA HIS A 80 0.15 0.15 -5.42
C HIS A 80 1.33 0.92 -4.85
N HIS A 81 2.27 0.22 -4.21
CA HIS A 81 3.45 0.85 -3.64
C HIS A 81 4.36 1.47 -4.71
N SER A 82 4.61 0.74 -5.80
CA SER A 82 5.32 1.28 -6.97
C SER A 82 4.57 2.47 -7.58
N TYR A 83 3.25 2.36 -7.78
CA TYR A 83 2.43 3.43 -8.36
C TYR A 83 2.46 4.72 -7.53
N ALA A 84 2.52 4.61 -6.21
CA ALA A 84 2.66 5.72 -5.28
C ALA A 84 4.04 6.43 -5.36
N GLY A 85 4.99 5.88 -6.13
CA GLY A 85 6.32 6.43 -6.35
C GLY A 85 7.39 5.90 -5.38
N PHE A 86 7.11 4.82 -4.66
CA PHE A 86 8.03 4.22 -3.69
C PHE A 86 8.57 2.88 -4.17
N ASP A 87 9.79 2.53 -3.76
CA ASP A 87 10.41 1.25 -4.13
C ASP A 87 9.90 0.12 -3.22
N PRO A 88 9.18 -0.89 -3.77
CA PRO A 88 8.66 -1.98 -2.97
C PRO A 88 9.75 -2.79 -2.27
N ILE A 89 10.93 -2.94 -2.88
CA ILE A 89 12.03 -3.73 -2.32
C ILE A 89 12.55 -3.06 -1.05
N SER A 90 12.89 -1.78 -1.15
CA SER A 90 13.35 -0.99 -0.01
C SER A 90 12.35 -0.99 1.14
N PHE A 91 11.04 -0.92 0.86
CA PHE A 91 10.02 -0.98 1.91
C PHE A 91 9.95 -2.36 2.56
N MET A 92 9.94 -3.43 1.77
CA MET A 92 9.94 -4.80 2.30
C MET A 92 11.16 -5.05 3.20
N GLU A 93 12.36 -4.62 2.81
CA GLU A 93 13.56 -4.79 3.64
C GLU A 93 13.45 -4.12 5.02
N ARG A 94 12.70 -3.02 5.13
CA ARG A 94 12.45 -2.32 6.41
C ARG A 94 11.30 -2.92 7.21
N TYR A 95 10.26 -3.42 6.55
CA TYR A 95 8.97 -3.74 7.18
C TYR A 95 8.54 -5.21 7.02
N ILE A 96 9.40 -6.12 6.56
CA ILE A 96 9.04 -7.53 6.32
C ILE A 96 8.41 -8.22 7.54
N SER A 97 8.85 -7.90 8.76
CA SER A 97 8.26 -8.44 10.00
C SER A 97 6.84 -7.97 10.29
N ARG A 98 6.39 -6.89 9.63
CA ARG A 98 5.04 -6.33 9.73
C ARG A 98 4.12 -6.81 8.62
N ILE A 99 4.64 -7.41 7.55
CA ILE A 99 3.86 -7.91 6.42
C ILE A 99 3.28 -9.29 6.78
N SER A 100 1.98 -9.45 6.61
CA SER A 100 1.27 -10.73 6.87
C SER A 100 0.59 -11.32 5.63
N TYR A 101 0.43 -10.51 4.58
CA TYR A 101 -0.25 -10.89 3.35
C TYR A 101 0.33 -10.07 2.20
N MET A 102 0.49 -10.68 1.03
CA MET A 102 1.01 -10.00 -0.17
C MET A 102 -0.05 -9.96 -1.26
N HIS A 103 -0.08 -8.85 -1.99
CA HIS A 103 -0.65 -8.78 -3.33
C HIS A 103 0.48 -8.57 -4.31
N PHE A 104 0.73 -9.58 -5.15
CA PHE A 104 1.64 -9.41 -6.27
C PHE A 104 0.90 -8.67 -7.39
N LYS A 105 1.36 -7.46 -7.65
CA LYS A 105 0.82 -6.60 -8.70
C LYS A 105 1.97 -5.84 -9.33
N ASP A 106 2.00 -5.84 -10.66
CA ASP A 106 3.03 -5.15 -11.42
C ASP A 106 2.46 -3.89 -12.07
N ILE A 107 3.34 -2.95 -12.41
CA ILE A 107 2.98 -1.66 -12.98
C ILE A 107 3.67 -1.48 -14.32
N ASP A 108 2.90 -1.13 -15.36
CA ASP A 108 3.48 -0.73 -16.64
C ASP A 108 4.17 0.65 -16.48
N PRO A 109 5.50 0.75 -16.62
CA PRO A 109 6.23 2.00 -16.38
C PRO A 109 5.92 3.08 -17.43
N VAL A 110 5.54 2.68 -18.66
CA VAL A 110 5.20 3.62 -19.74
C VAL A 110 3.85 4.24 -19.46
N VAL A 111 2.84 3.42 -19.14
CA VAL A 111 1.51 3.90 -18.75
C VAL A 111 1.60 4.75 -17.49
N LYS A 112 2.36 4.31 -16.47
CA LYS A 112 2.61 5.08 -15.24
C LYS A 112 3.15 6.47 -15.53
N ALA A 113 4.20 6.58 -16.34
CA ALA A 113 4.78 7.87 -16.70
C ALA A 113 3.75 8.79 -17.40
N ASP A 114 2.96 8.23 -18.32
CA ASP A 114 1.96 8.98 -19.09
C ASP A 114 0.79 9.47 -18.21
N VAL A 115 0.20 8.60 -17.39
CA VAL A 115 -0.95 8.94 -16.53
C VAL A 115 -0.56 9.94 -15.43
N LEU A 116 0.67 9.84 -14.91
CA LEU A 116 1.19 10.82 -13.96
C LEU A 116 1.40 12.19 -14.62
N ALA A 117 2.02 12.22 -15.81
CA ALA A 117 2.24 13.46 -16.55
C ALA A 117 0.93 14.15 -16.97
N LYS A 118 -0.11 13.38 -17.29
CA LYS A 118 -1.43 13.90 -17.68
C LYS A 118 -2.34 14.26 -16.50
N GLY A 119 -1.95 13.95 -15.28
CA GLY A 119 -2.82 14.12 -14.12
C GLY A 119 -4.06 13.21 -14.16
N THR A 120 -3.97 12.05 -14.81
CA THR A 120 -5.08 11.10 -14.94
C THR A 120 -5.47 10.55 -13.56
N GLY A 121 -6.78 10.37 -13.35
CA GLY A 121 -7.31 9.77 -12.13
C GLY A 121 -7.12 8.25 -12.10
N PHE A 122 -7.09 7.68 -10.90
CA PHE A 122 -6.74 6.26 -10.69
C PHE A 122 -7.57 5.27 -11.53
N TYR A 123 -8.90 5.40 -11.54
CA TYR A 123 -9.77 4.45 -12.25
C TYR A 123 -9.62 4.55 -13.77
N ASP A 124 -9.36 5.74 -14.30
CA ASP A 124 -9.08 5.93 -15.72
C ASP A 124 -7.70 5.36 -16.08
N ALA A 125 -6.70 5.50 -15.19
CA ALA A 125 -5.39 4.87 -15.34
C ALA A 125 -5.50 3.33 -15.35
N CYS A 126 -6.37 2.74 -14.52
CA CYS A 126 -6.71 1.32 -14.58
C CYS A 126 -7.26 0.93 -15.95
N GLY A 127 -8.18 1.72 -16.50
CA GLY A 127 -8.72 1.50 -17.86
C GLY A 127 -7.69 1.65 -18.97
N GLN A 128 -6.59 2.36 -18.71
CA GLN A 128 -5.45 2.54 -19.62
C GLN A 128 -4.37 1.46 -19.46
N GLY A 129 -4.56 0.49 -18.57
CA GLY A 129 -3.63 -0.63 -18.39
C GLY A 129 -2.46 -0.34 -17.45
N ILE A 130 -2.65 0.50 -16.43
CA ILE A 130 -1.60 0.80 -15.45
C ILE A 130 -1.03 -0.45 -14.77
N PHE A 131 -1.86 -1.47 -14.54
CA PHE A 131 -1.44 -2.76 -14.01
C PHE A 131 -1.14 -3.74 -15.14
N SER A 132 0.05 -4.33 -15.11
CA SER A 132 0.52 -5.31 -16.11
C SER A 132 0.55 -6.73 -15.54
N ASN A 133 0.86 -7.72 -16.39
CA ASN A 133 1.17 -9.06 -15.90
C ASN A 133 2.48 -9.05 -15.10
N LEU A 134 2.61 -9.96 -14.14
CA LEU A 134 3.81 -10.07 -13.30
C LEU A 134 5.05 -10.33 -14.15
N GLY A 135 6.05 -9.47 -14.03
CA GLY A 135 7.33 -9.57 -14.75
C GLY A 135 7.39 -8.74 -16.04
N ASP A 136 6.27 -8.14 -16.46
CA ASP A 136 6.21 -7.22 -17.60
C ASP A 136 6.30 -5.74 -17.17
N GLY A 137 6.30 -5.45 -15.86
CA GLY A 137 6.34 -4.11 -15.30
C GLY A 137 7.65 -3.74 -14.60
N ASP A 138 7.57 -2.83 -13.63
CA ASP A 138 8.71 -2.20 -12.95
C ASP A 138 9.13 -2.86 -11.63
N VAL A 139 8.38 -3.86 -11.13
CA VAL A 139 8.68 -4.51 -9.84
C VAL A 139 9.68 -5.66 -10.00
N ASN A 140 10.73 -5.67 -9.18
CA ASN A 140 11.72 -6.76 -9.11
C ASN A 140 11.18 -7.97 -8.32
N PHE A 141 10.28 -8.76 -8.91
CA PHE A 141 9.71 -9.95 -8.28
C PHE A 141 10.73 -11.03 -7.86
N PRO A 142 11.83 -11.29 -8.58
CA PRO A 142 12.89 -12.16 -8.08
C PRO A 142 13.39 -11.73 -6.69
N ARG A 143 13.63 -10.43 -6.48
CA ARG A 143 14.05 -9.92 -5.17
C ARG A 143 12.92 -9.95 -4.14
N VAL A 144 11.67 -9.66 -4.52
CA VAL A 144 10.49 -9.84 -3.64
C VAL A 144 10.47 -11.27 -3.09
N ARG A 145 10.61 -12.26 -3.97
CA ARG A 145 10.62 -13.69 -3.59
C ARG A 145 11.78 -14.02 -2.66
N GLU A 146 12.99 -13.52 -2.96
CA GLU A 146 14.15 -13.73 -2.10
C GLU A 146 13.91 -13.20 -0.69
N ILE A 147 13.43 -11.97 -0.54
CA ILE A 147 13.15 -11.36 0.77
C ILE A 147 12.14 -12.21 1.56
N LEU A 148 11.07 -12.68 0.91
CA LEU A 148 10.06 -13.53 1.56
C LEU A 148 10.67 -14.85 2.07
N ILE A 149 11.53 -15.49 1.27
CA ILE A 149 12.21 -16.75 1.66
C ILE A 149 13.24 -16.51 2.77
N GLU A 150 14.07 -15.47 2.64
CA GLU A 150 15.11 -15.12 3.61
C GLU A 150 14.53 -14.82 5.00
N ASN A 151 13.29 -14.31 5.05
CA ASN A 151 12.60 -13.99 6.29
C ASN A 151 11.57 -15.05 6.73
N GLY A 152 11.54 -16.21 6.06
CA GLY A 152 10.64 -17.30 6.43
C GLY A 152 9.16 -16.91 6.38
N PHE A 153 8.75 -16.13 5.39
CA PHE A 153 7.37 -15.70 5.25
C PHE A 153 6.46 -16.91 4.93
N GLU A 154 5.46 -17.13 5.79
CA GLU A 154 4.49 -18.24 5.67
C GLU A 154 3.07 -17.78 5.30
N GLY A 155 2.91 -16.47 5.02
CA GLY A 155 1.63 -15.90 4.62
C GLY A 155 1.25 -16.19 3.16
N TRP A 156 0.09 -15.69 2.76
CA TRP A 156 -0.40 -15.80 1.39
C TRP A 156 0.17 -14.69 0.50
N CYS A 157 0.39 -15.03 -0.77
CA CYS A 157 0.85 -14.14 -1.84
C CYS A 157 -0.02 -14.29 -3.10
#